data_AF-A0A380BVL1-F1
#
_entry.id   AF-A0A380BVL1-F1
#
_cell.length_a   1.000
_cell.length_b   1.000
_cell.length_c   1.000
_cell.angle_alpha   90.00
_cell.angle_beta   90.00
_cell.angle_gamma   90.00
#
_symmetry.space_group_name_H-M   'P 1'
#
loop_
_entity.id
_entity.type
_entity.pdbx_description
1 polymer ?
#
loop_
_entity_poly.entity_id
_entity_poly.type
_entity_poly.pdbx_seq_one_letter_code
_entity_poly.pdbx_strand_id
1 'polypeptide(L)'
;MMTEFTAQMIRYLATGKPIDGYRVHVVNDDLEHTTLDSEPRGTETSIDDAMFTRLNEQMPKPAELTTEPAFVFTGKHFNGIIYRVTNHAALPVTLTTAQFYSPTTRAAALSTYELAPQQTGHLFVVSGGESMQ
;
A
#
# COMPACT_ATOMS: atom_id res chain seq x y z
N MET A 1 6.26 -19.68 -12.27
CA MET A 1 4.83 -19.28 -12.53
C MET A 1 4.44 -18.10 -11.64
N MET A 2 3.34 -17.37 -11.89
CA MET A 2 2.96 -16.17 -11.11
C MET A 2 2.79 -16.47 -9.61
N THR A 3 2.08 -17.55 -9.26
CA THR A 3 1.88 -18.00 -7.88
C THR A 3 3.20 -18.34 -7.16
N GLU A 4 4.14 -18.92 -7.88
CA GLU A 4 5.47 -19.26 -7.36
C GLU A 4 6.31 -18.01 -7.10
N PHE A 5 6.16 -16.97 -7.90
CA PHE A 5 6.81 -15.68 -7.64
C PHE A 5 6.22 -15.01 -6.38
N THR A 6 4.89 -15.01 -6.22
CA THR A 6 4.26 -14.51 -4.99
C THR A 6 4.73 -15.26 -3.74
N ALA A 7 4.83 -16.60 -3.80
CA ALA A 7 5.35 -17.40 -2.70
C ALA A 7 6.82 -17.05 -2.37
N GLN A 8 7.64 -16.78 -3.39
CA GLN A 8 9.02 -16.35 -3.19
C GLN A 8 9.11 -14.95 -2.56
N MET A 9 8.22 -14.01 -2.91
CA MET A 9 8.14 -12.69 -2.24
C MET A 9 7.78 -12.83 -0.76
N ILE A 10 6.80 -13.68 -0.42
CA ILE A 10 6.43 -13.98 0.98
C ILE A 10 7.62 -14.58 1.72
N ARG A 11 8.33 -15.52 1.09
CA ARG A 11 9.54 -16.13 1.67
C ARG A 11 10.67 -15.11 1.85
N TYR A 12 10.85 -14.20 0.90
CA TYR A 12 11.84 -13.12 1.01
C TYR A 12 11.53 -12.26 2.23
N LEU A 13 10.28 -11.83 2.41
CA LEU A 13 9.88 -11.04 3.58
C LEU A 13 10.17 -11.78 4.91
N ALA A 14 9.93 -13.09 4.95
CA ALA A 14 10.12 -13.90 6.16
C ALA A 14 11.60 -14.28 6.44
N THR A 15 12.45 -14.37 5.41
CA THR A 15 13.79 -14.99 5.55
C THR A 15 14.94 -14.14 5.01
N GLY A 16 14.66 -13.07 4.26
CA GLY A 16 15.66 -12.28 3.54
C GLY A 16 16.35 -13.02 2.40
N LYS A 17 15.93 -14.26 2.07
CA LYS A 17 16.58 -15.05 1.01
C LYS A 17 16.31 -14.44 -0.36
N PRO A 18 17.35 -14.15 -1.17
CA PRO A 18 17.18 -13.55 -2.49
C PRO A 18 16.34 -14.46 -3.40
N ILE A 19 15.62 -13.82 -4.32
CA ILE A 19 14.83 -14.50 -5.35
C ILE A 19 15.68 -14.60 -6.61
N ASP A 20 15.92 -15.81 -7.09
CA ASP A 20 16.77 -16.05 -8.25
C ASP A 20 16.20 -15.36 -9.51
N GLY A 21 17.07 -14.62 -10.22
CA GLY A 21 16.68 -13.89 -11.42
C GLY A 21 15.91 -12.58 -11.18
N TYR A 22 15.78 -12.12 -9.93
CA TYR A 22 15.16 -10.83 -9.60
C TYR A 22 16.15 -9.90 -8.88
N ARG A 23 16.09 -8.62 -9.22
CA ARG A 23 16.77 -7.57 -8.45
C ARG A 23 15.81 -7.04 -7.40
N VAL A 24 16.29 -6.91 -6.17
CA VAL A 24 15.50 -6.36 -5.07
C VAL A 24 15.99 -4.96 -4.75
N HIS A 25 15.07 -4.00 -4.76
CA HIS A 25 15.28 -2.65 -4.30
C HIS A 25 14.53 -2.49 -2.99
N VAL A 26 15.26 -2.26 -1.90
CA VAL A 26 14.68 -1.91 -0.61
C VAL A 26 14.35 -0.42 -0.67
N VAL A 27 13.09 -0.07 -0.45
CA VAL A 27 12.68 1.32 -0.33
C VAL A 27 12.80 1.65 1.15
N ASN A 28 13.94 2.21 1.54
CA ASN A 28 14.13 2.71 2.89
C ASN A 28 13.27 3.97 3.08
N ASP A 29 12.41 3.92 4.08
CA ASP A 29 11.70 5.05 4.66
C ASP A 29 12.67 5.81 5.59
N ASP A 30 13.67 6.50 5.02
CA ASP A 30 14.35 7.56 5.77
C ASP A 30 13.70 8.88 5.35
N LEU A 31 12.70 9.29 6.15
CA LEU A 31 12.38 10.67 6.50
C LEU A 31 13.01 11.75 5.60
N GLU A 32 12.33 12.12 4.52
CA GLU A 32 12.39 13.52 4.08
C GLU A 32 11.44 14.32 4.98
N HIS A 33 12.02 14.82 6.08
CA HIS A 33 11.58 15.99 6.80
C HIS A 33 11.06 17.07 5.81
N THR A 34 9.76 17.34 5.80
CA THR A 34 9.30 18.71 5.54
C THR A 34 8.83 19.28 6.87
N THR A 35 9.71 20.12 7.38
CA THR A 35 9.62 21.01 8.53
C THR A 35 8.25 21.64 8.73
N LEU A 36 7.79 21.57 9.99
CA LEU A 36 7.01 22.56 10.73
C LEU A 36 6.92 23.95 10.06
N ASP A 37 5.70 24.38 9.73
CA ASP A 37 5.28 25.75 9.98
C ASP A 37 3.99 25.69 10.80
N SER A 38 4.15 25.95 12.10
CA SER A 38 3.05 26.33 12.98
C SER A 38 3.03 27.85 13.01
N GLU A 39 1.85 28.48 12.92
CA GLU A 39 1.36 29.57 13.81
C GLU A 39 0.06 30.24 13.28
N PRO A 40 -0.73 31.03 14.08
CA PRO A 40 -1.97 30.52 14.67
C PRO A 40 -3.24 31.41 14.46
N ARG A 41 -4.40 30.89 14.92
CA ARG A 41 -5.65 31.56 15.37
C ARG A 41 -6.40 32.54 14.43
N GLY A 42 -7.69 32.24 14.20
CA GLY A 42 -8.70 33.23 13.80
C GLY A 42 -10.10 32.64 13.51
N THR A 43 -10.91 32.48 14.56
CA THR A 43 -12.29 32.98 14.71
C THR A 43 -13.31 32.95 13.54
N GLU A 44 -14.46 32.30 13.82
CA GLU A 44 -15.85 32.55 13.35
C GLU A 44 -16.21 32.48 11.84
N THR A 45 -17.08 31.53 11.46
CA THR A 45 -18.52 31.78 11.17
C THR A 45 -19.13 30.59 10.39
N SER A 46 -20.24 30.08 10.94
CA SER A 46 -21.17 29.09 10.36
C SER A 46 -21.80 29.57 9.07
N ILE A 47 -21.62 28.87 7.94
CA ILE A 47 -22.63 28.50 6.91
C ILE A 47 -21.95 27.77 5.73
N ASP A 48 -21.96 26.42 5.70
CA ASP A 48 -22.20 25.59 4.48
C ASP A 48 -22.23 24.06 4.75
N ASP A 49 -22.54 23.63 5.98
CA ASP A 49 -22.45 22.22 6.45
C ASP A 49 -23.48 21.25 5.81
N ALA A 50 -24.12 21.58 4.68
CA ALA A 50 -25.23 20.79 4.13
C ALA A 50 -25.25 20.54 2.61
N MET A 51 -24.38 21.14 1.79
CA MET A 51 -24.41 20.93 0.33
C MET A 51 -23.25 20.11 -0.24
N PHE A 52 -22.09 20.05 0.43
CA PHE A 52 -20.93 19.31 -0.08
C PHE A 52 -20.94 17.80 0.23
N THR A 53 -21.94 17.31 0.98
CA THR A 53 -22.05 15.91 1.39
C THR A 53 -22.57 14.97 0.28
N ARG A 54 -22.90 15.46 -0.93
CA ARG A 54 -23.58 14.66 -1.97
C ARG A 54 -22.77 14.28 -3.22
N LEU A 55 -21.47 14.60 -3.30
CA LEU A 55 -20.67 14.30 -4.50
C LEU A 55 -19.46 13.39 -4.26
N ASN A 56 -19.27 12.88 -3.04
CA ASN A 56 -18.13 12.02 -2.72
C ASN A 56 -18.52 10.54 -2.54
N GLU A 57 -19.38 10.01 -3.42
CA GLU A 57 -19.59 8.56 -3.60
C GLU A 57 -18.39 7.86 -4.28
N GLN A 58 -17.17 8.34 -4.02
CA GLN A 58 -15.96 7.54 -4.24
C GLN A 58 -15.77 6.72 -2.97
N MET A 59 -16.04 5.41 -3.09
CA MET A 59 -15.91 4.41 -2.03
C MET A 59 -14.83 4.79 -1.01
N PRO A 60 -15.14 4.88 0.29
CA PRO A 60 -14.15 5.34 1.26
C PRO A 60 -13.05 4.29 1.35
N LYS A 61 -11.88 4.58 0.76
CA LYS A 61 -10.65 4.11 1.40
C LYS A 61 -10.73 4.68 2.81
N PRO A 62 -10.70 3.88 3.88
CA PRO A 62 -10.62 4.44 5.22
C PRO A 62 -9.44 5.40 5.18
N ALA A 63 -9.66 6.68 5.45
CA ALA A 63 -8.64 7.74 5.35
C ALA A 63 -7.40 7.44 6.23
N GLU A 64 -7.52 6.42 7.07
CA GLU A 64 -6.59 5.97 8.08
C GLU A 64 -5.79 4.72 7.65
N LEU A 65 -5.93 4.23 6.41
CA LEU A 65 -5.05 3.16 5.87
C LEU A 65 -3.87 3.76 5.08
N THR A 66 -2.67 3.58 5.61
CA THR A 66 -1.43 3.96 4.92
C THR A 66 -0.85 2.76 4.18
N THR A 67 -0.43 2.96 2.93
CA THR A 67 0.13 1.92 2.06
C THR A 67 1.49 2.38 1.53
N GLU A 68 2.57 1.81 2.03
CA GLU A 68 3.95 2.26 1.76
C GLU A 68 4.72 1.15 1.03
N PRO A 69 5.42 1.43 -0.07
CA PRO A 69 6.26 0.42 -0.72
C PRO A 69 7.48 0.12 0.17
N ALA A 70 7.69 -1.16 0.49
CA ALA A 70 8.84 -1.61 1.28
C ALA A 70 9.92 -2.28 0.40
N PHE A 71 9.48 -3.10 -0.56
CA PHE A 71 10.38 -3.84 -1.45
C PHE A 71 9.86 -3.85 -2.87
N VAL A 72 10.73 -3.57 -3.83
CA VAL A 72 10.45 -3.67 -5.26
C VAL A 72 11.34 -4.76 -5.85
N PHE A 73 10.72 -5.69 -6.58
CA PHE A 73 11.34 -6.82 -7.25
C PHE A 73 11.20 -6.62 -8.75
N THR A 74 12.32 -6.52 -9.45
CA THR A 74 12.35 -6.35 -10.90
C THR A 74 12.93 -7.58 -11.55
N GLY A 75 12.19 -8.18 -12.49
CA GLY A 75 12.58 -9.40 -13.19
C GLY A 75 12.12 -9.42 -14.63
N LYS A 76 12.55 -10.45 -15.39
CA LYS A 76 12.31 -10.55 -16.83
C LYS A 76 10.82 -10.69 -17.20
N HIS A 77 10.04 -11.38 -16.38
CA HIS A 77 8.66 -11.74 -16.72
C HIS A 77 7.62 -11.05 -15.83
N PHE A 78 8.00 -10.76 -14.60
CA PHE A 78 7.13 -10.17 -13.59
C PHE A 78 7.91 -9.12 -12.83
N ASN A 79 7.19 -8.11 -12.38
CA ASN A 79 7.65 -7.20 -11.35
C ASN A 79 6.80 -7.43 -10.11
N GLY A 80 7.38 -7.28 -8.93
CA GLY A 80 6.70 -7.47 -7.65
C GLY A 80 6.92 -6.26 -6.76
N ILE A 81 5.91 -5.86 -6.00
CA ILE A 81 6.06 -4.85 -4.96
C ILE A 81 5.43 -5.39 -3.68
N ILE A 82 6.17 -5.34 -2.58
CA ILE A 82 5.63 -5.58 -1.24
C ILE A 82 5.35 -4.22 -0.64
N TYR A 83 4.09 -3.97 -0.34
CA TYR A 83 3.64 -2.81 0.41
C TYR A 83 3.42 -3.16 1.87
N ARG A 84 3.83 -2.27 2.75
CA ARG A 84 3.41 -2.21 4.14
C ARG A 84 2.05 -1.51 4.20
N VAL A 85 1.08 -2.15 4.82
CA VAL A 85 -0.27 -1.60 4.99
C VAL A 85 -0.52 -1.40 6.48
N THR A 86 -0.68 -0.18 6.93
CA THR A 86 -0.88 0.13 8.36
C THR A 86 -2.28 0.69 8.58
N ASN A 87 -2.98 0.15 9.55
CA ASN A 87 -4.27 0.68 10.01
C ASN A 87 -4.04 1.71 11.11
N HIS A 88 -4.25 2.99 10.80
CA HIS A 88 -4.24 4.07 11.78
C HIS A 88 -5.63 4.34 12.38
N ALA A 89 -6.66 3.61 11.94
CA ALA A 89 -8.01 3.78 12.45
C ALA A 89 -8.12 3.33 13.90
N ALA A 90 -9.06 3.94 14.63
CA ALA A 90 -9.44 3.51 15.96
C ALA A 90 -10.19 2.15 15.98
N LEU A 91 -10.60 1.66 14.80
CA LEU A 91 -11.37 0.43 14.63
C LEU A 91 -10.65 -0.57 13.71
N PRO A 92 -10.93 -1.88 13.85
CA PRO A 92 -10.40 -2.88 12.93
C PRO A 92 -10.95 -2.67 11.51
N VAL A 93 -10.08 -2.83 10.52
CA VAL A 93 -10.41 -2.66 9.10
C VAL A 93 -10.21 -3.97 8.36
N THR A 94 -11.25 -4.39 7.63
CA THR A 94 -11.17 -5.53 6.72
C THR A 94 -10.54 -5.13 5.39
N LEU A 95 -9.44 -5.79 5.04
CA LEU A 95 -8.74 -5.60 3.77
C LEU A 95 -9.31 -6.52 2.70
N THR A 96 -9.51 -5.97 1.51
CA THR A 96 -9.83 -6.77 0.32
C THR A 96 -8.79 -6.51 -0.76
N THR A 97 -8.41 -7.55 -1.49
CA THR A 97 -7.45 -7.41 -2.61
C THR A 97 -7.96 -6.45 -3.67
N ALA A 98 -9.28 -6.36 -3.86
CA ALA A 98 -9.97 -5.43 -4.77
C ALA A 98 -9.54 -3.97 -4.59
N GLN A 99 -9.28 -3.53 -3.36
CA GLN A 99 -8.86 -2.15 -3.04
C GLN A 99 -7.46 -1.81 -3.60
N PHE A 100 -6.69 -2.83 -3.99
CA PHE A 100 -5.30 -2.71 -4.39
C PHE A 100 -5.05 -3.12 -5.84
N TYR A 101 -6.09 -3.48 -6.59
CA TYR A 101 -5.95 -3.75 -8.01
C TYR A 101 -5.78 -2.44 -8.79
N SER A 102 -4.69 -2.36 -9.54
CA SER A 102 -4.51 -1.38 -10.60
C SER A 102 -4.61 -2.05 -11.98
N PRO A 103 -4.80 -1.31 -13.08
CA PRO A 103 -4.85 -1.88 -14.44
C PRO A 103 -3.59 -2.68 -14.84
N THR A 104 -2.46 -2.41 -14.20
CA THR A 104 -1.18 -3.09 -14.45
C THR A 104 -0.95 -4.28 -13.51
N THR A 105 -1.83 -4.47 -12.52
CA THR A 105 -1.75 -5.56 -11.54
C THR A 105 -2.24 -6.85 -12.17
N ARG A 106 -1.36 -7.87 -12.18
CA ARG A 106 -1.71 -9.23 -12.60
C ARG A 106 -2.14 -10.12 -11.44
N ALA A 107 -1.58 -9.89 -10.26
CA ALA A 107 -1.99 -10.55 -9.03
C ALA A 107 -1.77 -9.65 -7.80
N ALA A 108 -2.62 -9.83 -6.79
CA ALA A 108 -2.47 -9.22 -5.48
C ALA A 108 -2.75 -10.28 -4.41
N ALA A 109 -1.96 -10.29 -3.34
CA ALA A 109 -2.17 -11.14 -2.17
C ALA A 109 -1.96 -10.33 -0.89
N LEU A 110 -2.72 -10.66 0.15
CA LEU A 110 -2.63 -10.02 1.46
C LEU A 110 -2.06 -10.99 2.48
N SER A 111 -1.25 -10.51 3.41
CA SER A 111 -0.78 -11.31 4.55
C SER A 111 -1.89 -11.58 5.57
N THR A 112 -2.85 -10.65 5.68
CA THR A 112 -4.03 -10.74 6.56
C THR A 112 -5.20 -10.01 5.91
N TYR A 113 -6.42 -10.47 6.18
CA TYR A 113 -7.65 -9.85 5.70
C TYR A 113 -8.25 -8.87 6.71
N GLU A 114 -7.69 -8.78 7.91
CA GLU A 114 -8.12 -7.85 8.95
C GLU A 114 -6.90 -7.23 9.61
N LEU A 115 -6.95 -5.92 9.81
CA LEU A 115 -5.97 -5.16 10.57
C LEU A 115 -6.67 -4.50 11.76
N ALA A 116 -6.25 -4.88 12.96
CA ALA A 116 -6.59 -4.18 14.19
C ALA A 116 -6.03 -2.74 14.18
N PRO A 117 -6.50 -1.86 15.09
CA PRO A 117 -5.94 -0.52 15.25
C PRO A 117 -4.42 -0.56 15.47
N GLN A 118 -3.69 0.30 14.75
CA GLN A 118 -2.22 0.38 14.72
C GLN A 118 -1.52 -0.90 14.22
N GLN A 119 -2.27 -1.86 13.65
CA GLN A 119 -1.68 -3.08 13.11
C GLN A 119 -1.17 -2.86 11.69
N THR A 120 -0.04 -3.48 11.41
CA THR A 120 0.56 -3.52 10.09
C THR A 120 0.42 -4.89 9.44
N GLY A 121 0.00 -4.90 8.18
CA GLY A 121 0.00 -6.05 7.28
C GLY A 121 0.89 -5.80 6.07
N HIS A 122 0.96 -6.81 5.21
CA HIS A 122 1.72 -6.76 3.97
C HIS A 122 0.81 -7.10 2.79
N LEU A 123 0.96 -6.32 1.73
CA LEU A 123 0.31 -6.52 0.44
C LEU A 123 1.39 -6.87 -0.60
N PHE A 124 1.21 -8.00 -1.26
CA PHE A 124 2.09 -8.49 -2.32
C PHE A 124 1.40 -8.23 -3.65
N VAL A 125 1.92 -7.28 -4.42
CA VAL A 125 1.42 -6.95 -5.76
C VAL A 125 2.39 -7.50 -6.80
N VAL A 126 1.88 -8.18 -7.81
CA VAL A 126 2.62 -8.65 -8.96
C VAL A 126 2.06 -7.98 -10.22
N SER A 127 2.92 -7.33 -10.98
CA SER A 127 2.62 -6.69 -12.25
C SER A 127 3.42 -7.35 -13.39
N GLY A 128 3.05 -7.03 -14.63
CA GLY A 128 3.82 -7.48 -15.79
C GLY A 128 5.25 -6.92 -15.75
N GLY A 129 6.24 -7.76 -16.07
CA GLY A 129 7.61 -7.31 -16.30
C GLY A 129 7.69 -6.38 -17.52
N GLU A 130 8.80 -5.67 -17.67
CA GLU A 130 9.05 -4.88 -18.87
C GLU A 130 9.00 -5.79 -20.10
N SER A 131 7.93 -5.66 -20.88
CA SER A 131 8.01 -5.97 -22.30
C SER A 131 8.98 -4.95 -22.86
N MET A 132 10.24 -5.33 -23.09
CA MET A 132 11.07 -4.61 -24.05
C MET A 132 10.28 -4.55 -25.35
N GLN A 133 9.70 -3.39 -25.64
CA GLN A 133 9.24 -3.00 -26.98
C GLN A 133 10.40 -2.35 -27.69
#